data_AF-A0A7J9C1Y5-F1
#
_entry.id   AF-A0A7J9C1Y5-F1
#
_cell.length_a   1.000
_cell.length_b   1.000
_cell.length_c   1.000
_cell.angle_alpha   90.00
_cell.angle_beta   90.00
_cell.angle_gamma   90.00
#
_symmetry.space_group_name_H-M   'P 1'
#
loop_
_entity.id
_entity.type
_entity.pdbx_description
1 polymer ?
#
loop_
_entity_poly.entity_id
_entity_poly.type
_entity_poly.pdbx_seq_one_letter_code
_entity_poly.pdbx_strand_id
1 'polypeptide(L)'
;MLHGSIPSSISRLEKLKFFDCDDNRLGGTLEMDPFLELKDLQYLFLSLNNFYLVSPDNSNATRPQAQLVDIGLRYCHLREFPYFLRNQHRLQLLDLSSNNIEGQVPQWMSKVSVETLLFLDLSNNSLIGFDDFPLVLPWSKLQYLKLDSNILLGSLPVPPLSTVFYSISNNSLNGEIPQLLCNLSSLSILDFSYNNISGGIPVCLSNFSKSLLVLKVRSNQLDGPIPSGWATGNRLKMIDLSKNKLQEKIPKSLMECKMLEYLDLGNNQIRDAFPSWLGSLPELNILILSSNAFYGRMENPKLNLIVFPKLRIIDLSHNRFNGTLPWGYFERWISMKNLDGKNS
;
A
#
# COMPACT_ATOMS: atom_id res chain seq x y z
N MET A 1 20.36 -18.21 17.45
CA MET A 1 18.91 -18.03 17.56
C MET A 1 18.43 -18.80 18.76
N LEU A 2 17.61 -18.18 19.61
CA LEU A 2 16.93 -18.83 20.72
C LEU A 2 15.98 -19.91 20.17
N HIS A 3 15.75 -20.97 20.94
CA HIS A 3 14.86 -22.07 20.59
C HIS A 3 14.15 -22.62 21.84
N GLY A 4 13.08 -23.40 21.63
CA GLY A 4 12.23 -23.89 22.72
C GLY A 4 11.03 -22.97 23.00
N SER A 5 10.32 -23.23 24.08
CA SER A 5 9.16 -22.43 24.50
C SER A 5 9.57 -21.24 25.37
N ILE A 6 8.70 -20.23 25.45
CA ILE A 6 8.85 -19.17 26.45
C ILE A 6 8.47 -19.75 27.82
N PRO A 7 9.34 -19.71 28.82
CA PRO A 7 9.04 -20.27 30.13
C PRO A 7 8.00 -19.41 30.85
N SER A 8 7.03 -20.06 31.51
CA SER A 8 5.98 -19.38 32.29
C SER A 8 6.54 -18.53 33.44
N SER A 9 7.79 -18.74 33.84
CA SER A 9 8.50 -17.89 34.81
C SER A 9 8.64 -16.43 34.38
N ILE A 10 8.34 -16.08 33.11
CA ILE A 10 8.30 -14.70 32.64
C ILE A 10 7.31 -13.84 33.45
N SER A 11 6.23 -14.43 33.98
CA SER A 11 5.25 -13.73 34.82
C SER A 11 5.84 -13.20 36.14
N ARG A 12 7.03 -13.67 36.54
CA ARG A 12 7.76 -13.19 37.73
C ARG A 12 8.53 -11.89 37.47
N LEU A 13 8.66 -11.47 36.23
CA LEU A 13 9.40 -10.26 35.86
C LEU A 13 8.52 -9.02 35.99
N GLU A 14 8.05 -8.72 37.21
CA GLU A 14 7.03 -7.68 37.48
C GLU A 14 7.38 -6.26 36.99
N LYS A 15 8.66 -5.99 36.72
CA LYS A 15 9.19 -4.70 36.21
C LYS A 15 9.46 -4.71 34.70
N LEU A 16 9.17 -5.81 34.02
CA LEU A 16 9.38 -5.94 32.58
C LEU A 16 8.42 -5.00 31.85
N LYS A 17 8.99 -4.04 31.10
CA LYS A 17 8.23 -3.09 30.27
C LYS A 17 8.25 -3.44 28.79
N PHE A 18 9.34 -4.05 28.34
CA PHE A 18 9.63 -4.31 26.95
C PHE A 18 10.12 -5.75 26.83
N PHE A 19 9.44 -6.54 26.03
CA PHE A 19 9.85 -7.90 25.70
C PHE A 19 9.83 -8.07 24.19
N ASP A 20 11.01 -8.34 23.63
CA ASP A 20 11.20 -8.57 22.20
C ASP A 20 12.07 -9.81 22.04
N CYS A 21 11.49 -10.79 21.36
CA CYS A 21 12.19 -11.99 20.92
C CYS A 21 11.89 -12.30 19.45
N ASP A 22 11.63 -11.27 18.65
CA ASP A 22 11.42 -11.40 17.21
C ASP A 22 12.56 -12.18 16.54
N ASP A 23 12.24 -12.87 15.44
CA ASP A 23 13.21 -13.54 14.56
C ASP A 23 14.12 -14.55 15.31
N ASN A 24 13.47 -15.46 16.01
CA ASN A 24 14.12 -16.59 16.68
C ASN A 24 13.51 -17.92 16.21
N ARG A 25 13.95 -19.04 16.81
CA ARG A 25 13.39 -20.38 16.59
C ARG A 25 12.56 -20.83 17.78
N LEU A 26 11.97 -19.89 18.51
CA LEU A 26 11.08 -20.22 19.61
C LEU A 26 9.80 -20.86 19.06
N GLY A 27 9.14 -21.70 19.85
CA GLY A 27 7.92 -22.33 19.41
C GLY A 27 7.23 -23.15 20.48
N GLY A 28 6.23 -23.91 20.06
CA GLY A 28 5.29 -24.58 20.97
C GLY A 28 4.10 -23.69 21.30
N THR A 29 3.33 -24.11 22.31
CA THR A 29 2.14 -23.39 22.74
C THR A 29 2.50 -22.04 23.36
N LEU A 30 1.93 -20.95 22.83
CA LEU A 30 2.07 -19.62 23.39
C LEU A 30 0.80 -19.29 24.21
N GLU A 31 0.98 -19.26 25.52
CA GLU A 31 -0.03 -18.77 26.47
C GLU A 31 0.21 -17.27 26.71
N MET A 32 -0.82 -16.45 26.55
CA MET A 32 -0.71 -15.01 26.74
C MET A 32 -0.83 -14.59 28.21
N ASP A 33 -1.50 -15.39 29.04
CA ASP A 33 -1.77 -15.07 30.44
C ASP A 33 -0.51 -14.64 31.22
N PRO A 34 0.66 -15.33 31.11
CA PRO A 34 1.88 -14.90 31.78
C PRO A 34 2.36 -13.49 31.40
N PHE A 35 2.10 -13.03 30.18
CA PHE A 35 2.42 -11.66 29.74
C PHE A 35 1.36 -10.67 30.21
N LEU A 36 0.09 -11.05 30.15
CA LEU A 36 -1.03 -10.18 30.53
C LEU A 36 -1.07 -9.91 32.04
N GLU A 37 -0.44 -10.75 32.87
CA GLU A 37 -0.26 -10.51 34.31
C GLU A 37 0.80 -9.43 34.64
N LEU A 38 1.70 -9.13 33.70
CA LEU A 38 2.80 -8.16 33.87
C LEU A 38 2.29 -6.71 33.72
N LYS A 39 1.87 -6.10 34.83
CA LYS A 39 1.24 -4.76 34.84
C LYS A 39 2.07 -3.64 34.20
N ASP A 40 3.40 -3.75 34.25
CA ASP A 40 4.32 -2.75 33.69
C ASP A 40 4.64 -3.00 32.20
N LEU A 41 4.26 -4.16 31.65
CA LEU A 41 4.53 -4.54 30.25
C LEU A 41 3.76 -3.66 29.28
N GLN A 42 4.46 -3.10 28.31
CA GLN A 42 3.92 -2.18 27.30
C GLN A 42 4.24 -2.61 25.87
N TYR A 43 5.38 -3.27 25.66
CA TYR A 43 5.84 -3.64 24.32
C TYR A 43 6.07 -5.15 24.28
N LEU A 44 5.40 -5.82 23.36
CA LEU A 44 5.46 -7.27 23.19
C LEU A 44 5.67 -7.63 21.72
N PHE A 45 6.86 -8.10 21.38
CA PHE A 45 7.26 -8.50 20.04
C PHE A 45 7.69 -9.98 20.06
N LEU A 46 6.87 -10.82 19.42
CA LEU A 46 7.05 -12.28 19.35
C LEU A 46 7.09 -12.79 17.90
N SER A 47 7.16 -11.89 16.93
CA SER A 47 7.07 -12.14 15.50
C SER A 47 8.14 -13.10 15.00
N LEU A 48 7.89 -13.75 13.85
CA LEU A 48 8.87 -14.60 13.18
C LEU A 48 9.40 -15.72 14.09
N ASN A 49 8.49 -16.35 14.84
CA ASN A 49 8.72 -17.54 15.65
C ASN A 49 7.69 -18.63 15.28
N ASN A 50 7.87 -19.86 15.75
CA ASN A 50 6.98 -20.99 15.46
C ASN A 50 5.98 -21.25 16.60
N PHE A 51 5.32 -20.19 17.06
CA PHE A 51 4.33 -20.29 18.14
C PHE A 51 2.98 -20.77 17.64
N TYR A 52 2.26 -21.50 18.50
CA TYR A 52 0.84 -21.80 18.35
C TYR A 52 0.09 -21.11 19.48
N LEU A 53 -0.55 -19.99 19.19
CA LEU A 53 -1.30 -19.26 20.21
C LEU A 53 -2.51 -20.09 20.65
N VAL A 54 -2.62 -20.32 21.95
CA VAL A 54 -3.85 -20.83 22.56
C VAL A 54 -4.56 -19.63 23.15
N SER A 55 -5.67 -19.23 22.52
CA SER A 55 -6.55 -18.21 23.06
C SER A 55 -7.70 -18.94 23.78
N PRO A 56 -7.67 -19.06 25.13
CA PRO A 56 -8.78 -19.68 25.83
C PRO A 56 -10.06 -18.87 25.64
N ASP A 57 -11.16 -19.56 25.35
CA ASP A 57 -12.49 -18.97 25.26
C ASP A 57 -12.86 -18.27 26.58
N ASN A 58 -13.00 -16.94 26.50
CA ASN A 58 -13.88 -16.06 27.30
C ASN A 58 -13.91 -16.15 28.84
N SER A 59 -13.07 -16.93 29.52
CA SER A 59 -13.28 -17.23 30.96
C SER A 59 -12.63 -16.27 31.96
N ASN A 60 -11.75 -15.35 31.55
CA ASN A 60 -10.95 -14.52 32.48
C ASN A 60 -11.12 -13.00 32.35
N ALA A 61 -12.29 -12.50 31.90
CA ALA A 61 -12.58 -11.07 31.79
C ALA A 61 -12.64 -10.28 33.13
N THR A 62 -12.31 -10.91 34.26
CA THR A 62 -12.41 -10.32 35.61
C THR A 62 -11.07 -9.87 36.21
N ARG A 63 -9.92 -10.20 35.61
CA ARG A 63 -8.61 -9.79 36.15
C ARG A 63 -8.04 -8.57 35.40
N PRO A 64 -7.45 -7.59 36.11
CA PRO A 64 -6.71 -6.51 35.45
C PRO A 64 -5.57 -7.07 34.59
N GLN A 65 -5.57 -6.73 33.30
CA GLN A 65 -4.56 -7.16 32.33
C GLN A 65 -3.61 -6.00 31.98
N ALA A 66 -2.39 -6.34 31.59
CA ALA A 66 -1.43 -5.41 30.99
C ALA A 66 -2.10 -4.63 29.84
N GLN A 67 -1.86 -3.32 29.82
CA GLN A 67 -2.32 -2.43 28.75
C GLN A 67 -1.15 -2.16 27.81
N LEU A 68 -1.05 -3.03 26.80
CA LEU A 68 0.00 -2.99 25.80
C LEU A 68 -0.16 -1.77 24.89
N VAL A 69 0.98 -1.23 24.48
CA VAL A 69 1.12 -0.11 23.56
C VAL A 69 1.43 -0.66 22.17
N ASP A 70 2.42 -1.55 22.06
CA ASP A 70 2.79 -2.16 20.79
C ASP A 70 2.78 -3.68 20.89
N ILE A 71 2.16 -4.31 19.89
CA ILE A 71 2.07 -5.76 19.77
C ILE A 71 2.53 -6.18 18.37
N GLY A 72 3.59 -6.98 18.31
CA GLY A 72 4.03 -7.69 17.12
C GLY A 72 3.80 -9.20 17.26
N LEU A 73 2.85 -9.73 16.48
CA LEU A 73 2.56 -11.17 16.39
C LEU A 73 2.59 -11.62 14.93
N ARG A 74 3.47 -11.02 14.13
CA ARG A 74 3.62 -11.39 12.71
C ARG A 74 4.16 -12.80 12.59
N TYR A 75 3.58 -13.63 11.72
CA TYR A 75 4.05 -15.00 11.50
C TYR A 75 4.05 -15.84 12.79
N CYS A 76 2.90 -15.90 13.47
CA CYS A 76 2.67 -16.66 14.71
C CYS A 76 1.58 -17.74 14.54
N HIS A 77 1.29 -18.14 13.29
CA HIS A 77 0.28 -19.15 12.93
C HIS A 77 -1.12 -18.90 13.51
N LEU A 78 -1.48 -17.64 13.78
CA LEU A 78 -2.79 -17.28 14.34
C LEU A 78 -3.89 -17.64 13.34
N ARG A 79 -4.96 -18.29 13.81
CA ARG A 79 -6.15 -18.61 12.99
C ARG A 79 -7.34 -17.69 13.24
N GLU A 80 -7.33 -17.00 14.36
CA GLU A 80 -8.36 -16.07 14.80
C GLU A 80 -7.72 -14.84 15.44
N PHE A 81 -8.49 -13.76 15.58
CA PHE A 81 -8.05 -12.59 16.33
C PHE A 81 -7.95 -12.94 17.82
N PRO A 82 -6.79 -12.72 18.46
CA PRO A 82 -6.62 -13.02 19.89
C PRO A 82 -7.62 -12.25 20.76
N TYR A 83 -8.36 -12.97 21.62
CA TYR A 83 -9.46 -12.39 22.41
C TYR A 83 -9.00 -11.30 23.38
N PHE A 84 -7.77 -11.38 23.89
CA PHE A 84 -7.23 -10.39 24.83
C PHE A 84 -7.15 -8.97 24.23
N LEU A 85 -7.11 -8.84 22.90
CA LEU A 85 -7.12 -7.55 22.20
C LEU A 85 -8.40 -6.74 22.50
N ARG A 86 -9.51 -7.40 22.84
CA ARG A 86 -10.78 -6.74 23.23
C ARG A 86 -10.62 -5.80 24.43
N ASN A 87 -9.67 -6.11 25.31
CA ASN A 87 -9.42 -5.40 26.57
C ASN A 87 -8.24 -4.44 26.48
N GLN A 88 -7.69 -4.20 25.29
CA GLN A 88 -6.57 -3.28 25.08
C GLN A 88 -7.10 -1.91 24.68
N HIS A 89 -6.76 -0.86 25.43
CA HIS A 89 -7.26 0.50 25.19
C HIS A 89 -6.16 1.52 24.89
N ARG A 90 -4.91 1.07 24.78
CA ARG A 90 -3.74 1.93 24.60
C ARG A 90 -2.88 1.56 23.40
N LEU A 91 -3.38 0.68 22.52
CA LEU A 91 -2.59 0.22 21.39
C LEU A 91 -2.29 1.40 20.47
N GLN A 92 -1.01 1.49 20.09
CA GLN A 92 -0.49 2.38 19.05
C GLN A 92 -0.06 1.55 17.83
N LEU A 93 0.52 0.37 18.05
CA LEU A 93 0.91 -0.55 16.99
C LEU A 93 0.31 -1.94 17.20
N LEU A 94 -0.30 -2.47 16.14
CA LEU A 94 -0.72 -3.86 16.07
C LEU A 94 -0.31 -4.46 14.72
N ASP A 95 0.63 -5.41 14.76
CA ASP A 95 1.03 -6.21 13.60
C ASP A 95 0.58 -7.67 13.80
N LEU A 96 -0.43 -8.08 13.03
CA LEU A 96 -0.92 -9.46 12.92
C LEU A 96 -0.67 -10.02 11.52
N SER A 97 0.25 -9.43 10.76
CA SER A 97 0.49 -9.81 9.38
C SER A 97 1.08 -11.21 9.25
N SER A 98 0.95 -11.81 8.06
CA SER A 98 1.52 -13.12 7.73
C SER A 98 1.09 -14.24 8.69
N ASN A 99 -0.18 -14.25 9.07
CA ASN A 99 -0.80 -15.31 9.87
C ASN A 99 -1.79 -16.11 9.01
N ASN A 100 -2.61 -16.94 9.66
CA ASN A 100 -3.67 -17.73 9.04
C ASN A 100 -5.06 -17.26 9.49
N ILE A 101 -5.21 -15.98 9.85
CA ILE A 101 -6.46 -15.45 10.39
C ILE A 101 -7.53 -15.47 9.31
N GLU A 102 -8.65 -16.13 9.59
CA GLU A 102 -9.77 -16.25 8.67
C GLU A 102 -11.02 -15.50 9.15
N GLY A 103 -12.00 -15.36 8.26
CA GLY A 103 -13.27 -14.71 8.57
C GLY A 103 -13.21 -13.18 8.48
N GLN A 104 -14.14 -12.51 9.15
CA GLN A 104 -14.22 -11.05 9.15
C GLN A 104 -13.40 -10.45 10.27
N VAL A 105 -12.92 -9.22 10.08
CA VAL A 105 -12.45 -8.36 11.17
C VAL A 105 -13.62 -8.13 12.13
N PRO A 106 -13.55 -8.62 13.38
CA PRO A 106 -14.70 -8.63 14.27
C PRO A 106 -15.17 -7.23 14.68
N GLN A 107 -16.49 -7.06 14.83
CA GLN A 107 -17.09 -5.76 15.19
C GLN A 107 -16.48 -5.15 16.46
N TRP A 108 -16.09 -5.93 17.46
CA TRP A 108 -15.51 -5.40 18.70
C TRP A 108 -14.22 -4.59 18.45
N MET A 109 -13.47 -4.91 17.39
CA MET A 109 -12.22 -4.22 17.06
C MET A 109 -12.46 -2.77 16.62
N SER A 110 -13.68 -2.45 16.16
CA SER A 110 -14.10 -1.07 15.84
C SER A 110 -14.13 -0.15 17.06
N LYS A 111 -14.12 -0.71 18.28
CA LYS A 111 -14.17 0.02 19.56
C LYS A 111 -12.83 0.02 20.30
N VAL A 112 -11.86 -0.75 19.81
CA VAL A 112 -10.56 -0.95 20.45
C VAL A 112 -9.58 0.13 19.97
N SER A 113 -8.98 0.85 20.92
CA SER A 113 -7.87 1.79 20.67
C SER A 113 -8.16 2.83 19.56
N VAL A 114 -9.41 3.26 19.45
CA VAL A 114 -9.94 4.17 18.41
C VAL A 114 -9.19 5.51 18.35
N GLU A 115 -8.73 6.01 19.49
CA GLU A 115 -8.04 7.30 19.61
C GLU A 115 -6.52 7.17 19.75
N THR A 116 -5.99 5.95 19.76
CA THR A 116 -4.56 5.70 20.02
C THR A 116 -3.86 4.94 18.91
N LEU A 117 -4.57 4.10 18.14
CA LEU A 117 -3.96 3.24 17.13
C LEU A 117 -3.38 4.07 15.98
N LEU A 118 -2.09 3.90 15.72
CA LEU A 118 -1.32 4.60 14.69
C LEU A 118 -0.96 3.66 13.53
N PHE A 119 -0.73 2.39 13.83
CA PHE A 119 -0.29 1.37 12.87
C PHE A 119 -1.11 0.09 13.03
N LEU A 120 -1.71 -0.36 11.92
CA LEU A 120 -2.43 -1.62 11.84
C LEU A 120 -1.99 -2.38 10.59
N ASP A 121 -1.39 -3.55 10.79
CA ASP A 121 -1.03 -4.46 9.71
C ASP A 121 -1.74 -5.80 9.90
N LEU A 122 -2.69 -6.08 9.01
CA LEU A 122 -3.41 -7.34 8.91
C LEU A 122 -3.11 -8.06 7.58
N SER A 123 -2.07 -7.63 6.87
CA SER A 123 -1.72 -8.17 5.56
C SER A 123 -1.34 -9.65 5.60
N ASN A 124 -1.50 -10.35 4.48
CA ASN A 124 -1.11 -11.76 4.33
C ASN A 124 -1.84 -12.66 5.34
N ASN A 125 -3.16 -12.67 5.27
CA ASN A 125 -4.10 -13.50 6.04
C ASN A 125 -5.22 -13.99 5.09
N SER A 126 -6.29 -14.57 5.64
CA SER A 126 -7.48 -15.05 4.90
C SER A 126 -8.74 -14.25 5.25
N LEU A 127 -8.59 -12.94 5.49
CA LEU A 127 -9.73 -12.07 5.87
C LEU A 127 -10.68 -11.85 4.69
N ILE A 128 -11.98 -11.96 4.94
CA ILE A 128 -13.04 -11.77 3.92
C ILE A 128 -13.72 -10.39 3.96
N GLY A 129 -13.58 -9.64 5.05
CA GLY A 129 -14.22 -8.32 5.19
C GLY A 129 -14.20 -7.80 6.62
N PHE A 130 -15.03 -6.79 6.87
CA PHE A 130 -15.25 -6.19 8.20
C PHE A 130 -16.69 -6.48 8.65
N ASP A 131 -16.86 -6.92 9.90
CA ASP A 131 -18.17 -7.25 10.47
C ASP A 131 -18.83 -5.99 11.07
N ASP A 132 -19.87 -5.48 10.41
CA ASP A 132 -20.67 -4.31 10.82
C ASP A 132 -19.82 -3.05 11.16
N PHE A 133 -18.81 -2.78 10.33
CA PHE A 133 -18.02 -1.56 10.43
C PHE A 133 -18.69 -0.37 9.72
N PRO A 134 -18.49 0.86 10.21
CA PRO A 134 -18.82 2.06 9.45
C PRO A 134 -18.03 2.11 8.15
N LEU A 135 -18.58 2.78 7.13
CA LEU A 135 -17.93 2.95 5.82
C LEU A 135 -16.54 3.59 5.94
N VAL A 136 -16.39 4.54 6.85
CA VAL A 136 -15.10 5.10 7.27
C VAL A 136 -14.63 4.37 8.51
N LEU A 137 -13.47 3.72 8.44
CA LEU A 137 -12.88 2.97 9.54
C LEU A 137 -12.66 3.88 10.78
N PRO A 138 -12.94 3.38 11.99
CA PRO A 138 -13.14 4.24 13.16
C PRO A 138 -11.86 4.81 13.77
N TRP A 139 -10.69 4.21 13.51
CA TRP A 139 -9.42 4.51 14.19
C TRP A 139 -8.87 5.91 13.89
N SER A 140 -9.43 6.94 14.51
CA SER A 140 -9.20 8.37 14.23
C SER A 140 -7.74 8.84 14.13
N LYS A 141 -6.77 8.14 14.73
CA LYS A 141 -5.33 8.46 14.67
C LYS A 141 -4.52 7.57 13.72
N LEU A 142 -5.15 6.62 13.04
CA LEU A 142 -4.47 5.63 12.21
C LEU A 142 -3.74 6.30 11.04
N GLN A 143 -2.42 6.06 10.97
CA GLN A 143 -1.55 6.59 9.93
C GLN A 143 -1.17 5.51 8.91
N TYR A 144 -1.02 4.27 9.36
CA TYR A 144 -0.62 3.13 8.53
C TYR A 144 -1.68 2.04 8.61
N LEU A 145 -2.32 1.78 7.48
CA LEU A 145 -3.26 0.67 7.31
C LEU A 145 -2.77 -0.24 6.19
N LYS A 146 -2.50 -1.49 6.56
CA LYS A 146 -2.11 -2.55 5.63
C LYS A 146 -3.07 -3.73 5.72
N LEU A 147 -3.65 -4.05 4.58
CA LEU A 147 -4.68 -5.08 4.39
C LEU A 147 -4.35 -5.96 3.18
N ASP A 148 -3.12 -5.83 2.64
CA ASP A 148 -2.68 -6.51 1.43
C ASP A 148 -2.77 -8.04 1.54
N SER A 149 -2.96 -8.73 0.41
CA SER A 149 -2.92 -10.19 0.36
C SER A 149 -3.88 -10.84 1.35
N ASN A 150 -5.16 -10.52 1.19
CA ASN A 150 -6.27 -11.17 1.87
C ASN A 150 -7.29 -11.63 0.81
N ILE A 151 -8.48 -12.03 1.23
CA ILE A 151 -9.61 -12.37 0.35
C ILE A 151 -10.78 -11.41 0.58
N LEU A 152 -10.47 -10.13 0.85
CA LEU A 152 -11.49 -9.12 1.17
C LEU A 152 -12.46 -8.95 0.01
N LEU A 153 -13.75 -8.99 0.34
CA LEU A 153 -14.87 -8.85 -0.60
C LEU A 153 -15.57 -7.49 -0.42
N GLY A 154 -16.42 -7.15 -1.38
CA GLY A 154 -17.25 -5.94 -1.33
C GLY A 154 -16.49 -4.68 -1.75
N SER A 155 -16.98 -3.52 -1.32
CA SER A 155 -16.40 -2.22 -1.70
C SER A 155 -15.14 -1.90 -0.91
N LEU A 156 -14.29 -1.07 -1.52
CA LEU A 156 -13.08 -0.54 -0.89
C LEU A 156 -13.41 0.19 0.43
N PRO A 157 -12.90 -0.26 1.60
CA PRO A 157 -13.10 0.45 2.85
C PRO A 157 -12.38 1.80 2.85
N VAL A 158 -12.95 2.79 3.53
CA VAL A 158 -12.38 4.14 3.58
C VAL A 158 -11.61 4.29 4.90
N PRO A 159 -10.30 4.56 4.88
CA PRO A 159 -9.54 4.77 6.11
C PRO A 159 -9.80 6.18 6.68
N PRO A 160 -9.42 6.45 7.93
CA PRO A 160 -9.63 7.76 8.56
C PRO A 160 -8.73 8.84 7.95
N LEU A 161 -9.08 10.12 8.15
CA LEU A 161 -8.39 11.29 7.55
C LEU A 161 -6.91 11.43 7.93
N SER A 162 -6.50 10.80 9.04
CA SER A 162 -5.11 10.75 9.53
C SER A 162 -4.21 9.82 8.71
N THR A 163 -4.78 9.03 7.79
CA THR A 163 -4.05 8.00 7.06
C THR A 163 -3.02 8.60 6.11
N VAL A 164 -1.78 8.12 6.23
CA VAL A 164 -0.63 8.49 5.42
C VAL A 164 -0.27 7.35 4.47
N PHE A 165 -0.41 6.11 4.91
CA PHE A 165 -0.11 4.91 4.16
C PHE A 165 -1.35 4.01 4.14
N TYR A 166 -1.92 3.80 2.97
CA TYR A 166 -3.02 2.88 2.78
C TYR A 166 -2.69 1.86 1.69
N SER A 167 -2.60 0.59 2.09
CA SER A 167 -2.31 -0.52 1.19
C SER A 167 -3.31 -1.66 1.43
N ILE A 168 -3.99 -2.07 0.37
CA ILE A 168 -5.03 -3.11 0.35
C ILE A 168 -4.97 -3.90 -0.98
N SER A 169 -3.76 -4.04 -1.50
CA SER A 169 -3.50 -4.73 -2.75
C SER A 169 -3.77 -6.24 -2.64
N ASN A 170 -3.96 -6.92 -3.75
CA ASN A 170 -4.11 -8.38 -3.80
C ASN A 170 -5.27 -8.88 -2.92
N ASN A 171 -6.49 -8.46 -3.28
CA ASN A 171 -7.74 -8.84 -2.64
C ASN A 171 -8.81 -9.11 -3.74
N SER A 172 -10.07 -9.29 -3.35
CA SER A 172 -11.20 -9.49 -4.28
C SER A 172 -12.24 -8.36 -4.18
N LEU A 173 -11.77 -7.15 -3.88
CA LEU A 173 -12.62 -5.97 -3.73
C LEU A 173 -13.19 -5.54 -5.08
N ASN A 174 -14.43 -5.08 -5.10
CA ASN A 174 -15.16 -4.65 -6.28
C ASN A 174 -15.91 -3.33 -6.06
N GLY A 175 -16.72 -2.92 -7.04
CA GLY A 175 -17.41 -1.63 -7.00
C GLY A 175 -16.48 -0.46 -7.37
N GLU A 176 -16.96 0.75 -7.14
CA GLU A 176 -16.25 1.98 -7.50
C GLU A 176 -15.34 2.49 -6.38
N ILE A 177 -14.39 3.35 -6.75
CA ILE A 177 -13.54 4.08 -5.80
C ILE A 177 -14.43 5.10 -5.04
N PRO A 178 -14.59 4.99 -3.70
CA PRO A 178 -15.47 5.89 -2.96
C PRO A 178 -14.98 7.34 -3.00
N GLN A 179 -15.89 8.30 -3.26
CA GLN A 179 -15.58 9.74 -3.24
C GLN A 179 -15.08 10.22 -1.87
N LEU A 180 -15.37 9.50 -0.79
CA LEU A 180 -14.85 9.83 0.54
C LEU A 180 -13.32 9.72 0.63
N LEU A 181 -12.67 8.94 -0.25
CA LEU A 181 -11.21 8.92 -0.33
C LEU A 181 -10.66 10.31 -0.67
N CYS A 182 -11.41 11.18 -1.35
CA CYS A 182 -11.01 12.54 -1.70
C CYS A 182 -10.67 13.41 -0.48
N ASN A 183 -11.10 13.03 0.72
CA ASN A 183 -10.83 13.79 1.94
C ASN A 183 -9.48 13.45 2.59
N LEU A 184 -8.76 12.42 2.11
CA LEU A 184 -7.51 11.92 2.69
C LEU A 184 -6.30 12.80 2.31
N SER A 185 -6.32 14.06 2.73
CA SER A 185 -5.29 15.06 2.40
C SER A 185 -3.89 14.77 2.94
N SER A 186 -3.75 13.82 3.88
CA SER A 186 -2.46 13.38 4.44
C SER A 186 -1.84 12.20 3.68
N LEU A 187 -2.56 11.63 2.72
CA LEU A 187 -2.17 10.38 2.06
C LEU A 187 -0.90 10.56 1.23
N SER A 188 0.09 9.72 1.52
CA SER A 188 1.40 9.67 0.86
C SER A 188 1.53 8.45 -0.04
N ILE A 189 0.96 7.32 0.38
CA ILE A 189 0.96 6.06 -0.38
C ILE A 189 -0.47 5.53 -0.44
N LEU A 190 -0.93 5.27 -1.66
CA LEU A 190 -2.19 4.60 -1.95
C LEU A 190 -1.94 3.42 -2.88
N ASP A 191 -2.18 2.21 -2.40
CA ASP A 191 -2.09 0.98 -3.18
C ASP A 191 -3.33 0.10 -2.98
N PHE A 192 -4.11 -0.09 -4.05
CA PHE A 192 -5.19 -1.08 -4.10
C PHE A 192 -5.08 -1.94 -5.38
N SER A 193 -3.85 -2.15 -5.85
CA SER A 193 -3.57 -2.97 -7.02
C SER A 193 -4.05 -4.41 -6.85
N TYR A 194 -4.30 -5.12 -7.95
CA TYR A 194 -4.73 -6.53 -7.94
C TYR A 194 -6.03 -6.72 -7.17
N ASN A 195 -7.07 -6.03 -7.62
CA ASN A 195 -8.45 -6.15 -7.15
C ASN A 195 -9.40 -6.18 -8.36
N ASN A 196 -10.70 -6.15 -8.11
CA ASN A 196 -11.75 -6.11 -9.13
C ASN A 196 -12.47 -4.75 -9.19
N ILE A 197 -11.84 -3.66 -8.71
CA ILE A 197 -12.42 -2.30 -8.65
C ILE A 197 -12.75 -1.81 -10.06
N SER A 198 -13.94 -1.26 -10.25
CA SER A 198 -14.49 -0.78 -11.52
C SER A 198 -14.79 0.72 -11.49
N GLY A 199 -15.26 1.25 -12.62
CA GLY A 199 -15.62 2.66 -12.77
C GLY A 199 -14.40 3.57 -12.94
N GLY A 200 -14.66 4.88 -12.96
CA GLY A 200 -13.64 5.90 -13.21
C GLY A 200 -12.77 6.20 -12.00
N ILE A 201 -11.53 6.62 -12.26
CA ILE A 201 -10.65 7.16 -11.22
C ILE A 201 -11.15 8.57 -10.83
N PRO A 202 -11.48 8.84 -9.55
CA PRO A 202 -11.97 10.16 -9.13
C PRO A 202 -10.98 11.28 -9.42
N VAL A 203 -11.48 12.39 -10.00
CA VAL A 203 -10.65 13.56 -10.34
C VAL A 203 -9.93 14.11 -9.11
N CYS A 204 -10.52 14.01 -7.92
CA CYS A 204 -9.90 14.48 -6.69
C CYS A 204 -8.55 13.83 -6.36
N LEU A 205 -8.25 12.63 -6.89
CA LEU A 205 -6.94 12.01 -6.67
C LEU A 205 -5.79 12.82 -7.29
N SER A 206 -6.09 13.65 -8.31
CA SER A 206 -5.11 14.59 -8.86
C SER A 206 -4.87 15.81 -7.94
N ASN A 207 -5.77 16.07 -7.00
CA ASN A 207 -5.67 17.17 -6.04
C ASN A 207 -4.76 16.86 -4.85
N PHE A 208 -4.38 15.59 -4.61
CA PHE A 208 -3.41 15.20 -3.57
C PHE A 208 -1.97 15.60 -3.87
N SER A 209 -1.78 16.57 -4.76
CA SER A 209 -0.51 17.17 -5.18
C SER A 209 0.49 17.42 -4.04
N LYS A 210 0.05 17.81 -2.85
CA LYS A 210 0.94 18.17 -1.73
C LYS A 210 1.40 16.99 -0.87
N SER A 211 0.72 15.84 -0.94
CA SER A 211 0.95 14.72 -0.02
C SER A 211 1.33 13.43 -0.75
N LEU A 212 0.65 13.11 -1.85
CA LEU A 212 0.74 11.80 -2.49
C LEU A 212 2.07 11.65 -3.23
N LEU A 213 2.80 10.59 -2.89
CA LEU A 213 4.08 10.20 -3.48
C LEU A 213 3.92 8.99 -4.41
N VAL A 214 3.04 8.06 -4.03
CA VAL A 214 2.85 6.79 -4.74
C VAL A 214 1.37 6.51 -4.93
N LEU A 215 0.97 6.33 -6.18
CA LEU A 215 -0.36 5.88 -6.58
C LEU A 215 -0.25 4.58 -7.37
N LYS A 216 -0.80 3.48 -6.84
CA LYS A 216 -0.80 2.17 -7.47
C LYS A 216 -2.22 1.59 -7.50
N VAL A 217 -2.74 1.39 -8.70
CA VAL A 217 -4.09 0.86 -8.94
C VAL A 217 -4.07 -0.24 -10.00
N ARG A 218 -2.89 -0.83 -10.22
CA ARG A 218 -2.60 -1.80 -11.27
C ARG A 218 -3.53 -3.01 -11.19
N SER A 219 -3.85 -3.63 -12.32
CA SER A 219 -4.65 -4.87 -12.36
C SER A 219 -6.00 -4.71 -11.66
N ASN A 220 -6.82 -3.80 -12.17
CA ASN A 220 -8.21 -3.59 -11.78
C ASN A 220 -9.10 -3.54 -13.03
N GLN A 221 -10.36 -3.15 -12.87
CA GLN A 221 -11.32 -2.97 -13.97
C GLN A 221 -11.64 -1.48 -14.22
N LEU A 222 -10.76 -0.57 -13.82
CA LEU A 222 -10.97 0.87 -13.91
C LEU A 222 -11.09 1.32 -15.36
N ASP A 223 -12.04 2.19 -15.66
CA ASP A 223 -12.31 2.72 -16.99
C ASP A 223 -12.35 4.25 -17.01
N GLY A 224 -12.75 4.82 -18.14
CA GLY A 224 -12.77 6.27 -18.34
C GLY A 224 -11.37 6.88 -18.46
N PRO A 225 -11.25 8.21 -18.37
CA PRO A 225 -9.99 8.91 -18.53
C PRO A 225 -9.09 8.85 -17.28
N ILE A 226 -7.79 9.03 -17.50
CA ILE A 226 -6.86 9.35 -16.41
C ILE A 226 -7.23 10.73 -15.82
N PRO A 227 -7.29 10.90 -14.48
CA PRO A 227 -7.61 12.17 -13.85
C PRO A 227 -6.75 13.32 -14.38
N SER A 228 -7.40 14.43 -14.70
CA SER A 228 -6.72 15.69 -15.04
C SER A 228 -6.68 16.63 -13.82
N GLY A 229 -5.99 17.76 -13.92
CA GLY A 229 -5.95 18.76 -12.86
C GLY A 229 -4.80 18.60 -11.87
N TRP A 230 -3.76 17.83 -12.23
CA TRP A 230 -2.53 17.77 -11.44
C TRP A 230 -1.94 19.17 -11.27
N ALA A 231 -1.86 19.64 -10.03
CA ALA A 231 -1.46 21.00 -9.71
C ALA A 231 0.07 21.15 -9.63
N THR A 232 0.56 22.37 -9.85
CA THR A 232 1.98 22.72 -9.65
C THR A 232 2.43 22.41 -8.22
N GLY A 233 3.67 21.94 -8.07
CA GLY A 233 4.23 21.53 -6.78
C GLY A 233 3.82 20.11 -6.37
N ASN A 234 3.34 19.32 -7.33
CA ASN A 234 2.99 17.92 -7.12
C ASN A 234 4.22 17.08 -6.70
N ARG A 235 4.06 16.28 -5.64
CA ARG A 235 5.11 15.44 -5.05
C ARG A 235 5.13 13.99 -5.54
N LEU A 236 4.24 13.61 -6.46
CA LEU A 236 4.16 12.26 -7.00
C LEU A 236 5.49 11.84 -7.61
N LYS A 237 5.93 10.65 -7.21
CA LYS A 237 7.11 9.96 -7.71
C LYS A 237 6.75 8.75 -8.54
N MET A 238 5.65 8.07 -8.22
CA MET A 238 5.24 6.85 -8.88
C MET A 238 3.75 6.84 -9.17
N ILE A 239 3.41 6.57 -10.43
CA ILE A 239 2.05 6.29 -10.89
C ILE A 239 2.07 4.95 -11.63
N ASP A 240 1.33 3.97 -11.13
CA ASP A 240 1.07 2.71 -11.81
C ASP A 240 -0.44 2.51 -11.99
N LEU A 241 -0.92 2.76 -13.22
CA LEU A 241 -2.30 2.57 -13.64
C LEU A 241 -2.46 1.38 -14.61
N SER A 242 -1.42 0.56 -14.73
CA SER A 242 -1.34 -0.49 -15.74
C SER A 242 -2.38 -1.60 -15.55
N LYS A 243 -2.69 -2.34 -16.61
CA LYS A 243 -3.65 -3.47 -16.58
C LYS A 243 -5.03 -3.04 -16.09
N ASN A 244 -5.59 -2.02 -16.74
CA ASN A 244 -6.95 -1.53 -16.52
C ASN A 244 -7.67 -1.37 -17.88
N LYS A 245 -8.81 -0.69 -17.90
CA LYS A 245 -9.60 -0.36 -19.10
C LYS A 245 -9.60 1.15 -19.36
N LEU A 246 -8.55 1.87 -18.95
CA LEU A 246 -8.46 3.32 -19.07
C LEU A 246 -8.40 3.73 -20.54
N GLN A 247 -9.08 4.82 -20.86
CA GLN A 247 -9.34 5.31 -22.22
C GLN A 247 -8.89 6.77 -22.36
N GLU A 248 -9.20 7.35 -23.52
CA GLU A 248 -8.90 8.73 -23.88
C GLU A 248 -7.41 9.04 -23.97
N LYS A 249 -7.06 10.34 -23.95
CA LYS A 249 -5.71 10.86 -24.07
C LYS A 249 -5.07 11.04 -22.71
N ILE A 250 -3.74 11.02 -22.67
CA ILE A 250 -3.02 11.31 -21.43
C ILE A 250 -3.19 12.81 -21.10
N PRO A 251 -3.63 13.17 -19.88
CA PRO A 251 -3.85 14.56 -19.52
C PRO A 251 -2.53 15.33 -19.43
N LYS A 252 -2.43 16.45 -20.17
CA LYS A 252 -1.23 17.30 -20.21
C LYS A 252 -0.80 17.83 -18.84
N SER A 253 -1.74 17.96 -17.89
CA SER A 253 -1.44 18.39 -16.52
C SER A 253 -0.44 17.48 -15.79
N LEU A 254 -0.23 16.24 -16.23
CA LEU A 254 0.87 15.40 -15.71
C LEU A 254 2.26 16.06 -15.85
N MET A 255 2.41 17.05 -16.72
CA MET A 255 3.64 17.86 -16.79
C MET A 255 3.95 18.63 -15.48
N GLU A 256 2.97 18.83 -14.61
CA GLU A 256 3.13 19.47 -13.30
C GLU A 256 3.77 18.54 -12.26
N CYS A 257 3.78 17.22 -12.50
CA CYS A 257 4.38 16.21 -11.63
C CYS A 257 5.91 16.15 -11.82
N LYS A 258 6.61 17.24 -11.48
CA LYS A 258 8.06 17.38 -11.73
C LYS A 258 8.93 16.35 -11.00
N MET A 259 8.42 15.73 -9.94
CA MET A 259 9.10 14.68 -9.18
C MET A 259 8.82 13.26 -9.70
N LEU A 260 8.03 13.10 -10.77
CA LEU A 260 7.61 11.79 -11.26
C LEU A 260 8.80 11.02 -11.83
N GLU A 261 9.11 9.88 -11.21
CA GLU A 261 10.20 8.97 -11.56
C GLU A 261 9.70 7.76 -12.36
N TYR A 262 8.48 7.29 -12.07
CA TYR A 262 7.88 6.09 -12.65
C TYR A 262 6.46 6.36 -13.15
N LEU A 263 6.20 6.08 -14.42
CA LEU A 263 4.88 6.11 -15.03
C LEU A 263 4.62 4.83 -15.83
N ASP A 264 3.70 4.00 -15.34
CA ASP A 264 3.23 2.81 -16.04
C ASP A 264 1.74 2.93 -16.37
N LEU A 265 1.45 3.02 -17.67
CA LEU A 265 0.12 3.05 -18.26
C LEU A 265 -0.13 1.81 -19.15
N GLY A 266 0.75 0.81 -19.08
CA GLY A 266 0.71 -0.34 -19.97
C GLY A 266 -0.55 -1.19 -19.80
N ASN A 267 -0.96 -1.89 -20.85
CA ASN A 267 -2.16 -2.75 -20.85
C ASN A 267 -3.43 -1.98 -20.48
N ASN A 268 -3.75 -0.97 -21.27
CA ASN A 268 -4.97 -0.16 -21.17
C ASN A 268 -5.61 -0.01 -22.57
N GLN A 269 -6.60 0.87 -22.70
CA GLN A 269 -7.30 1.19 -23.95
C GLN A 269 -7.02 2.63 -24.39
N ILE A 270 -5.87 3.19 -24.01
CA ILE A 270 -5.50 4.59 -24.27
C ILE A 270 -5.27 4.78 -25.76
N ARG A 271 -5.92 5.80 -26.33
CA ARG A 271 -5.81 6.17 -27.74
C ARG A 271 -5.31 7.60 -27.86
N ASP A 272 -4.00 7.74 -28.03
CA ASP A 272 -3.34 9.04 -28.17
C ASP A 272 -2.17 9.00 -29.16
N ALA A 273 -1.63 10.16 -29.51
CA ALA A 273 -0.31 10.23 -30.13
C ALA A 273 0.79 10.01 -29.07
N PHE A 274 2.05 9.83 -29.49
CA PHE A 274 3.16 9.75 -28.54
C PHE A 274 3.23 11.04 -27.69
N PRO A 275 3.16 10.94 -26.35
CA PRO A 275 3.11 12.10 -25.45
C PRO A 275 4.51 12.72 -25.26
N SER A 276 5.07 13.30 -26.31
CA SER A 276 6.42 13.89 -26.32
C SER A 276 6.65 14.94 -25.23
N TRP A 277 5.59 15.60 -24.79
CA TRP A 277 5.61 16.59 -23.70
C TRP A 277 5.96 15.98 -22.33
N LEU A 278 5.79 14.67 -22.12
CA LEU A 278 6.32 13.98 -20.93
C LEU A 278 7.85 14.06 -20.87
N GLY A 279 8.52 14.30 -22.01
CA GLY A 279 9.96 14.52 -22.06
C GLY A 279 10.45 15.75 -21.30
N SER A 280 9.54 16.64 -20.89
CA SER A 280 9.86 17.79 -20.02
C SER A 280 9.95 17.45 -18.53
N LEU A 281 9.58 16.23 -18.13
CA LEU A 281 9.69 15.80 -16.74
C LEU A 281 11.15 15.50 -16.39
N PRO A 282 11.72 16.19 -15.39
CA PRO A 282 13.16 16.11 -15.11
C PRO A 282 13.57 14.79 -14.45
N GLU A 283 12.66 14.17 -13.69
CA GLU A 283 12.93 12.97 -12.89
C GLU A 283 12.49 11.65 -13.55
N LEU A 284 11.77 11.71 -14.68
CA LEU A 284 11.15 10.53 -15.28
C LEU A 284 12.21 9.54 -15.75
N ASN A 285 12.24 8.38 -15.11
CA ASN A 285 13.21 7.31 -15.30
C ASN A 285 12.58 6.11 -16.04
N ILE A 286 11.33 5.78 -15.72
CA ILE A 286 10.61 4.63 -16.28
C ILE A 286 9.31 5.10 -16.92
N LEU A 287 9.15 4.82 -18.22
CA LEU A 287 7.94 5.10 -18.98
C LEU A 287 7.45 3.84 -19.70
N ILE A 288 6.31 3.31 -19.27
CA ILE A 288 5.69 2.12 -19.87
C ILE A 288 4.34 2.52 -20.46
N LEU A 289 4.23 2.41 -21.79
CA LEU A 289 3.04 2.71 -22.59
C LEU A 289 2.55 1.50 -23.39
N SER A 290 3.12 0.32 -23.14
CA SER A 290 2.88 -0.87 -23.95
C SER A 290 1.43 -1.36 -23.91
N SER A 291 1.02 -2.13 -24.91
CA SER A 291 -0.31 -2.74 -24.98
C SER A 291 -1.44 -1.71 -24.84
N ASN A 292 -1.47 -0.74 -25.77
CA ASN A 292 -2.46 0.33 -25.85
C ASN A 292 -2.82 0.59 -27.33
N ALA A 293 -3.50 1.70 -27.63
CA ALA A 293 -3.84 2.13 -28.98
C ALA A 293 -3.11 3.42 -29.38
N PHE A 294 -1.88 3.66 -28.90
CA PHE A 294 -1.11 4.84 -29.32
C PHE A 294 -0.81 4.79 -30.82
N TYR A 295 -0.95 5.91 -31.52
CA TYR A 295 -0.92 5.96 -32.99
C TYR A 295 -0.13 7.14 -33.55
N GLY A 296 0.02 7.13 -34.88
CA GLY A 296 0.72 8.17 -35.62
C GLY A 296 2.23 7.98 -35.62
N ARG A 297 2.92 8.93 -36.26
CA ARG A 297 4.39 8.97 -36.31
C ARG A 297 4.90 9.62 -35.03
N MET A 298 5.94 9.04 -34.44
CA MET A 298 6.69 9.72 -33.40
C MET A 298 7.57 10.79 -34.06
N GLU A 299 7.25 12.06 -33.88
CA GLU A 299 8.04 13.16 -34.42
C GLU A 299 9.34 13.33 -33.62
N ASN A 300 10.43 13.65 -34.33
CA ASN A 300 11.69 14.01 -33.69
C ASN A 300 11.49 15.26 -32.82
N PRO A 301 12.13 15.32 -31.64
CA PRO A 301 12.08 16.52 -30.80
C PRO A 301 12.70 17.72 -31.55
N LYS A 302 12.23 18.93 -31.24
CA LYS A 302 12.85 20.15 -31.80
C LYS A 302 14.34 20.19 -31.46
N LEU A 303 15.14 20.74 -32.38
CA LEU A 303 16.58 20.93 -32.19
C LEU A 303 16.87 21.64 -30.86
N ASN A 304 17.94 21.22 -30.18
CA ASN A 304 18.41 21.75 -28.88
C ASN A 304 17.50 21.58 -27.64
N LEU A 305 16.34 20.91 -27.74
CA LEU A 305 15.58 20.54 -26.54
C LEU A 305 16.16 19.28 -25.88
N ILE A 306 16.46 19.35 -24.58
CA ILE A 306 16.68 18.17 -23.75
C ILE A 306 15.31 17.54 -23.49
N VAL A 307 15.16 16.27 -23.85
CA VAL A 307 13.93 15.50 -23.64
C VAL A 307 14.27 14.23 -22.89
N PHE A 308 13.47 13.90 -21.88
CA PHE A 308 13.63 12.70 -21.06
C PHE A 308 15.05 12.59 -20.45
N PRO A 309 15.51 13.59 -19.68
CA PRO A 309 16.91 13.68 -19.24
C PRO A 309 17.37 12.48 -18.39
N LYS A 310 16.46 11.89 -17.60
CA LYS A 310 16.74 10.78 -16.68
C LYS A 310 16.18 9.43 -17.11
N LEU A 311 15.54 9.34 -18.28
CA LEU A 311 14.87 8.12 -18.74
C LEU A 311 15.89 7.00 -18.93
N ARG A 312 15.58 5.81 -18.41
CA ARG A 312 16.37 4.57 -18.57
C ARG A 312 15.56 3.38 -19.07
N ILE A 313 14.25 3.39 -18.86
CA ILE A 313 13.36 2.33 -19.35
C ILE A 313 12.23 2.97 -20.13
N ILE A 314 12.05 2.53 -21.38
CA ILE A 314 10.91 2.88 -22.21
C ILE A 314 10.34 1.62 -22.86
N ASP A 315 9.04 1.40 -22.69
CA ASP A 315 8.34 0.31 -23.35
C ASP A 315 7.14 0.85 -24.14
N LEU A 316 7.24 0.77 -25.47
CA LEU A 316 6.23 1.22 -26.42
C LEU A 316 5.59 0.04 -27.17
N SER A 317 5.90 -1.20 -26.78
CA SER A 317 5.47 -2.41 -27.49
C SER A 317 3.95 -2.53 -27.59
N HIS A 318 3.46 -3.31 -28.56
CA HIS A 318 2.03 -3.59 -28.73
C HIS A 318 1.15 -2.33 -28.82
N ASN A 319 1.52 -1.41 -29.72
CA ASN A 319 0.77 -0.20 -30.04
C ASN A 319 0.49 -0.10 -31.55
N ARG A 320 -0.08 1.03 -32.00
CA ARG A 320 -0.42 1.32 -33.40
C ARG A 320 0.42 2.45 -34.00
N PHE A 321 1.62 2.68 -33.46
CA PHE A 321 2.58 3.63 -34.02
C PHE A 321 2.94 3.25 -35.47
N ASN A 322 3.22 4.25 -36.30
CA ASN A 322 3.64 4.04 -37.68
C ASN A 322 4.85 4.92 -38.04
N GLY A 323 5.43 4.69 -39.23
CA GLY A 323 6.64 5.38 -39.67
C GLY A 323 7.92 4.83 -39.05
N THR A 324 9.00 5.61 -39.13
CA THR A 324 10.32 5.23 -38.63
C THR A 324 10.50 5.63 -37.17
N LEU A 325 11.42 4.97 -36.47
CA LEU A 325 11.83 5.39 -35.13
C LEU A 325 12.42 6.81 -35.16
N PRO A 326 12.09 7.68 -34.18
CA PRO A 326 12.58 9.05 -34.11
C PRO A 326 14.01 9.09 -33.56
N TRP A 327 15.00 8.98 -34.45
CA TRP A 327 16.43 8.99 -34.12
C TRP A 327 16.85 10.12 -33.17
N GLY A 328 16.19 11.28 -33.23
CA GLY A 328 16.51 12.44 -32.40
C GLY A 328 16.30 12.22 -30.90
N TYR A 329 15.44 11.28 -30.47
CA TYR A 329 15.33 10.93 -29.04
C TYR A 329 16.54 10.12 -28.56
N PHE A 330 17.00 9.15 -29.35
CA PHE A 330 18.13 8.28 -29.00
C PHE A 330 19.42 9.08 -28.84
N GLU A 331 19.58 10.18 -29.57
CA GLU A 331 20.69 11.10 -29.38
C GLU A 331 20.62 11.90 -28.07
N ARG A 332 19.43 12.05 -27.47
CA ARG A 332 19.17 12.93 -26.33
C ARG A 332 18.92 12.20 -25.01
N TRP A 333 18.71 10.88 -25.04
CA TRP A 333 18.58 10.05 -23.84
C TRP A 333 19.93 9.82 -23.16
N ILE A 334 20.47 10.88 -22.55
CA ILE A 334 21.81 10.91 -21.96
C ILE A 334 21.98 9.81 -20.90
N SER A 335 20.95 9.56 -20.09
CA SER A 335 20.99 8.55 -19.02
C SER A 335 20.99 7.09 -19.50
N MET A 336 20.68 6.82 -20.77
CA MET A 336 20.83 5.50 -21.40
C MET A 336 22.17 5.33 -22.14
N LYS A 337 22.95 6.41 -22.27
CA LYS A 337 24.26 6.37 -22.94
C LYS A 337 25.34 6.03 -21.93
N ASN A 338 26.27 5.15 -22.32
CA ASN A 338 27.54 5.05 -21.63
C ASN A 338 28.35 6.32 -21.91
N LEU A 339 28.50 7.18 -20.91
CA LEU A 339 29.38 8.36 -20.99
C LEU A 339 30.86 7.98 -20.82
N ASP A 340 31.14 6.75 -20.36
CA ASP A 340 32.50 6.22 -20.14
C ASP A 340 33.08 5.47 -21.35
N GLY A 341 32.62 5.80 -22.55
CA GLY A 341 33.21 5.29 -23.79
C GLY A 341 34.54 5.96 -24.11
N LYS A 342 35.64 5.51 -23.48
CA LYS A 342 36.86 5.35 -24.27
C LYS A 342 36.49 4.43 -25.43
N ASN A 343 36.71 4.92 -26.65
CA ASN A 343 36.58 4.18 -27.90
C ASN A 343 37.08 2.74 -27.74
N SER A 344 36.22 1.78 -28.08
CA SER A 344 36.61 0.40 -28.41
C SER A 344 36.02 0.06 -29.76
#